data_AF-A0A1I2HJI9-F1
#
_entry.id   AF-A0A1I2HJI9-F1
#
_cell.length_a   1.000
_cell.length_b   1.000
_cell.length_c   1.000
_cell.angle_alpha   90.00
_cell.angle_beta   90.00
_cell.angle_gamma   90.00
#
_symmetry.space_group_name_H-M   'P 1'
#
loop_
_entity.id
_entity.type
_entity.pdbx_description
1 polymer ?
#
loop_
_entity_poly.entity_id
_entity_poly.type
_entity_poly.pdbx_seq_one_letter_code
_entity_poly.pdbx_strand_id
1 'polypeptide(L)'
;MNAARRHDRRTSSLADESASSHWAHSLCGLRLCAMLSSDLRYLDRMGLLRVFEDDGYQAEYSLLVLNDPAVEWPDEEPEIPHYRDRGDTPNGTFAGSGAGWIYVDAPGLDGHRVRLELHDEPPPAGELQFDEALETPYRSSSGTISLASVTSGPGDQVDLELGHAEWFRVRIALRREGLGERPGFHPGFRSHWLLQFWPDTAVAAPVWLARSEAVSSALLAQDLEAILRWTPQLPLQTSIPDLAKRLLVSEADVRDGLTAAEQSGLLHDEGKEPLRLTLGPAAGS
;
A
#
# COMPACT_ATOMS: atom_id res chain seq x y z
N MET A 1 48.59 32.29 4.50
CA MET A 1 49.88 32.41 3.80
C MET A 1 50.27 31.06 3.23
N ASN A 2 49.96 30.79 1.95
CA ASN A 2 50.82 29.98 1.08
C ASN A 2 50.34 30.10 -0.38
N ALA A 3 51.33 30.29 -1.24
CA ALA A 3 51.31 30.59 -2.68
C ALA A 3 50.60 29.50 -3.51
N ALA A 4 49.71 29.88 -4.43
CA ALA A 4 49.98 30.14 -5.86
C ALA A 4 50.40 28.90 -6.68
N ARG A 5 49.56 28.51 -7.65
CA ARG A 5 49.98 27.94 -8.94
C ARG A 5 48.99 28.34 -10.04
N ARG A 6 49.56 28.92 -11.09
CA ARG A 6 48.97 29.42 -12.35
C ARG A 6 48.99 28.32 -13.42
N HIS A 7 48.02 28.45 -14.36
CA HIS A 7 48.04 28.14 -15.80
C HIS A 7 48.36 26.69 -16.24
N ASP A 8 47.64 26.12 -17.22
CA ASP A 8 47.70 26.58 -18.61
C ASP A 8 46.50 26.17 -19.51
N ARG A 9 46.30 26.98 -20.55
CA ARG A 9 45.33 26.83 -21.68
C ARG A 9 45.96 26.05 -22.84
N ARG A 10 45.13 25.35 -23.63
CA ARG A 10 45.20 25.16 -25.11
C ARG A 10 43.98 24.31 -25.53
N THR A 11 42.92 24.79 -26.21
CA THR A 11 42.70 25.29 -27.60
C THR A 11 42.81 24.28 -28.75
N SER A 12 41.84 24.39 -29.67
CA SER A 12 41.71 23.87 -31.06
C SER A 12 41.05 22.48 -31.18
N SER A 13 40.19 22.13 -32.16
CA SER A 13 39.63 22.71 -33.41
C SER A 13 38.53 21.70 -33.85
N LEU A 14 37.27 22.04 -34.12
CA LEU A 14 36.66 22.50 -35.40
C LEU A 14 36.89 21.61 -36.63
N ALA A 15 35.77 21.41 -37.35
CA ALA A 15 35.57 20.96 -38.75
C ALA A 15 35.46 19.41 -38.96
N ASP A 16 34.62 18.85 -39.84
CA ASP A 16 33.56 19.38 -40.70
C ASP A 16 32.75 18.22 -41.33
N GLU A 17 31.53 18.55 -41.75
CA GLU A 17 30.81 18.19 -42.99
C GLU A 17 30.61 16.76 -43.57
N SER A 18 29.42 16.65 -44.19
CA SER A 18 29.02 15.87 -45.38
C SER A 18 28.12 14.64 -45.10
N ALA A 19 26.78 14.75 -45.06
CA ALA A 19 25.79 15.08 -46.10
C ALA A 19 25.41 13.94 -47.06
N SER A 20 24.10 13.63 -47.08
CA SER A 20 23.27 13.32 -48.27
C SER A 20 23.60 12.05 -49.08
N SER A 21 22.69 11.26 -49.65
CA SER A 21 21.25 11.30 -49.93
C SER A 21 20.97 10.06 -50.82
N HIS A 22 19.80 9.43 -50.75
CA HIS A 22 18.94 9.22 -51.93
C HIS A 22 17.69 8.41 -51.59
N TRP A 23 16.58 8.93 -52.11
CA TRP A 23 15.22 8.44 -52.13
C TRP A 23 15.03 7.34 -53.20
N ALA A 24 14.09 6.39 -53.00
CA ALA A 24 12.82 6.35 -53.75
C ALA A 24 12.03 5.02 -53.64
N HIS A 25 10.76 5.16 -53.21
CA HIS A 25 9.51 4.59 -53.75
C HIS A 25 9.43 3.12 -54.21
N SER A 26 8.51 2.34 -53.61
CA SER A 26 7.16 2.07 -54.19
C SER A 26 6.47 0.81 -53.64
N LEU A 27 5.38 1.05 -52.90
CA LEU A 27 4.06 0.39 -52.85
C LEU A 27 3.85 -1.10 -53.20
N CYS A 28 2.93 -1.66 -52.39
CA CYS A 28 1.88 -2.64 -52.70
C CYS A 28 2.07 -4.08 -52.19
N GLY A 29 1.39 -4.39 -51.08
CA GLY A 29 1.31 -5.73 -50.50
C GLY A 29 0.38 -5.82 -49.29
N LEU A 30 -0.82 -5.24 -49.38
CA LEU A 30 -1.91 -5.48 -48.43
C LEU A 30 -2.30 -6.97 -48.50
N ARG A 31 -1.99 -7.75 -47.47
CA ARG A 31 -2.69 -9.00 -47.15
C ARG A 31 -2.59 -9.30 -45.66
N LEU A 32 -3.69 -8.98 -44.98
CA LEU A 32 -4.27 -9.67 -43.82
C LEU A 32 -3.36 -10.69 -43.11
N CYS A 33 -2.78 -10.29 -41.99
CA CYS A 33 -2.41 -11.16 -40.87
C CYS A 33 -2.26 -10.33 -39.58
N ALA A 34 -3.23 -9.44 -39.32
CA ALA A 34 -3.41 -8.77 -38.05
C ALA A 34 -4.78 -9.19 -37.52
N MET A 35 -4.86 -10.32 -36.81
CA MET A 35 -6.13 -10.72 -36.19
C MET A 35 -6.04 -11.78 -35.09
N LEU A 36 -4.93 -11.95 -34.34
CA LEU A 36 -4.92 -12.92 -33.22
C LEU A 36 -3.91 -12.65 -32.07
N SER A 37 -3.51 -11.41 -31.76
CA SER A 37 -2.68 -11.21 -30.55
C SER A 37 -2.84 -9.87 -29.81
N SER A 38 -3.83 -9.06 -30.18
CA SER A 38 -4.03 -7.72 -29.60
C SER A 38 -5.43 -7.47 -29.06
N ASP A 39 -6.40 -8.33 -29.41
CA ASP A 39 -7.82 -8.16 -29.03
C ASP A 39 -8.23 -9.00 -27.82
N LEU A 40 -7.27 -9.61 -27.11
CA LEU A 40 -7.46 -10.16 -25.75
C LEU A 40 -7.28 -9.09 -24.63
N ARG A 41 -7.28 -7.80 -25.01
CA ARG A 41 -7.52 -6.67 -24.10
C ARG A 41 -9.01 -6.40 -23.87
N TYR A 42 -9.88 -7.28 -24.36
CA TYR A 42 -11.27 -6.98 -24.71
C TYR A 42 -12.33 -7.81 -23.96
N LEU A 43 -11.94 -8.58 -22.93
CA LEU A 43 -12.87 -9.18 -21.97
C LEU A 43 -12.30 -9.00 -20.56
N ASP A 44 -13.10 -8.42 -19.68
CA ASP A 44 -12.97 -8.47 -18.22
C ASP A 44 -11.69 -7.93 -17.56
N ARG A 45 -11.46 -6.62 -17.68
CA ARG A 45 -11.21 -5.83 -16.45
C ARG A 45 -12.55 -5.64 -15.74
N MET A 46 -13.25 -6.73 -15.43
CA MET A 46 -14.55 -6.66 -14.80
C MET A 46 -14.37 -5.95 -13.47
N GLY A 47 -15.06 -4.83 -13.38
CA GLY A 47 -15.18 -4.03 -12.19
C GLY A 47 -14.29 -2.82 -12.04
N LEU A 48 -13.26 -2.57 -12.85
CA LEU A 48 -12.45 -1.35 -12.69
C LEU A 48 -13.24 -0.09 -13.08
N LEU A 49 -13.58 0.75 -12.11
CA LEU A 49 -14.37 1.97 -12.28
C LEU A 49 -13.51 3.21 -12.51
N ARG A 50 -12.46 3.40 -11.70
CA ARG A 50 -11.62 4.62 -11.70
C ARG A 50 -10.17 4.30 -11.40
N VAL A 51 -9.27 5.16 -11.87
CA VAL A 51 -7.82 4.99 -11.75
C VAL A 51 -7.16 6.34 -11.53
N PHE A 52 -6.17 6.35 -10.65
CA PHE A 52 -5.20 7.43 -10.50
C PHE A 52 -3.77 6.86 -10.53
N GLU A 53 -2.82 7.61 -11.09
CA GLU A 53 -1.40 7.26 -11.08
C GLU A 53 -0.54 8.47 -10.75
N ASP A 54 0.49 8.27 -9.91
CA ASP A 54 1.57 9.21 -9.64
C ASP A 54 2.91 8.48 -9.73
N ASP A 55 3.80 8.91 -10.62
CA ASP A 55 5.13 8.33 -10.83
C ASP A 55 6.27 9.13 -10.15
N GLY A 56 5.91 10.21 -9.46
CA GLY A 56 6.81 11.16 -8.80
C GLY A 56 6.56 11.30 -7.30
N TYR A 57 5.79 10.41 -6.68
CA TYR A 57 5.51 10.47 -5.24
C TYR A 57 6.80 10.42 -4.42
N GLN A 58 6.93 11.36 -3.48
CA GLN A 58 8.02 11.44 -2.51
C GLN A 58 7.46 11.12 -1.12
N ALA A 59 7.95 10.02 -0.54
CA ALA A 59 7.49 9.58 0.77
C ALA A 59 8.13 10.46 1.85
N GLU A 60 7.29 11.16 2.62
CA GLU A 60 7.76 11.93 3.77
C GLU A 60 7.94 11.00 4.97
N TYR A 61 9.11 11.04 5.60
CA TYR A 61 9.46 10.14 6.71
C TYR A 61 9.32 8.66 6.38
N SER A 62 9.53 8.27 5.12
CA SER A 62 9.31 6.89 4.67
C SER A 62 7.85 6.44 4.84
N LEU A 63 6.89 7.36 4.68
CA LEU A 63 5.46 7.05 4.76
C LEU A 63 4.76 7.44 3.46
N LEU A 64 3.89 6.55 2.99
CA LEU A 64 2.84 6.87 2.04
C LEU A 64 1.53 7.01 2.82
N VAL A 65 0.88 8.17 2.71
CA VAL A 65 -0.37 8.46 3.41
C VAL A 65 -1.46 8.79 2.39
N LEU A 66 -2.61 8.14 2.53
CA LEU A 66 -3.85 8.53 1.88
C LEU A 66 -4.80 9.04 2.94
N ASN A 67 -5.49 10.13 2.63
CA ASN A 67 -6.44 10.76 3.54
C ASN A 67 -7.76 11.07 2.81
N ASP A 68 -8.86 10.87 3.52
CA ASP A 68 -10.18 11.38 3.21
C ASP A 68 -10.27 12.80 3.77
N PRO A 69 -10.44 13.82 2.92
CA PRO A 69 -10.36 15.21 3.36
C PRO A 69 -11.54 15.67 4.24
N ALA A 70 -12.66 14.94 4.29
CA ALA A 70 -13.78 15.31 5.17
C ALA A 70 -13.74 14.52 6.47
N VAL A 71 -13.61 15.18 7.62
CA VAL A 71 -13.56 14.50 8.94
C VAL A 71 -14.93 14.52 9.64
N GLU A 72 -15.96 15.12 9.02
CA GLU A 72 -17.31 15.18 9.61
C GLU A 72 -18.07 13.88 9.36
N TRP A 73 -18.21 13.06 10.42
CA TRP A 73 -19.04 11.86 10.43
C TRP A 73 -20.43 12.23 10.98
N PRO A 74 -21.50 12.17 10.15
CA PRO A 74 -22.80 12.70 10.54
C PRO A 74 -23.52 11.86 11.60
N ASP A 75 -23.24 10.57 11.71
CA ASP A 75 -23.87 9.64 12.64
C ASP A 75 -22.84 8.66 13.23
N GLU A 76 -22.74 8.61 14.57
CA GLU A 76 -21.90 7.64 15.28
C GLU A 76 -22.59 6.27 15.28
N GLU A 77 -22.05 5.29 14.54
CA GLU A 77 -22.51 3.91 14.66
C GLU A 77 -21.99 3.29 15.96
N PRO A 78 -22.87 2.87 16.89
CA PRO A 78 -22.45 2.34 18.19
C PRO A 78 -21.75 0.97 18.11
N GLU A 79 -21.89 0.26 16.98
CA GLU A 79 -21.37 -1.11 16.79
C GLU A 79 -19.90 -1.15 16.35
N ILE A 80 -19.38 -0.07 15.77
CA ILE A 80 -17.95 0.11 15.47
C ILE A 80 -17.52 1.38 16.17
N PRO A 81 -17.21 1.31 17.47
CA PRO A 81 -16.91 2.51 18.20
C PRO A 81 -15.67 3.18 17.63
N HIS A 82 -15.75 4.47 17.31
CA HIS A 82 -14.61 5.28 16.89
C HIS A 82 -13.43 5.24 17.88
N TYR A 83 -13.61 4.76 19.12
CA TYR A 83 -12.50 4.49 20.03
C TYR A 83 -11.64 3.26 19.65
N ARG A 84 -12.13 2.37 18.79
CA ARG A 84 -11.37 1.24 18.22
C ARG A 84 -10.67 1.64 16.94
N ASP A 85 -11.29 2.53 16.16
CA ASP A 85 -10.65 3.32 15.13
C ASP A 85 -9.93 4.52 15.76
N ARG A 86 -8.95 4.24 16.62
CA ARG A 86 -8.05 5.25 17.15
C ARG A 86 -7.26 5.85 15.97
N GLY A 87 -7.86 6.84 15.33
CA GLY A 87 -7.29 7.63 14.23
C GLY A 87 -6.07 8.45 14.65
N ASP A 88 -5.55 8.25 15.86
CA ASP A 88 -4.32 8.86 16.36
C ASP A 88 -3.09 7.97 16.13
N THR A 89 -3.24 6.67 15.86
CA THR A 89 -2.08 5.77 15.73
C THR A 89 -2.20 4.79 14.56
N PRO A 90 -1.34 4.92 13.53
CA PRO A 90 -1.16 3.89 12.51
C PRO A 90 -0.79 2.54 13.13
N ASN A 91 -1.42 1.46 12.70
CA ASN A 91 -1.17 0.10 13.19
C ASN A 91 -1.08 -0.97 12.07
N GLY A 92 -0.10 -1.86 12.18
CA GLY A 92 0.20 -2.89 11.18
C GLY A 92 1.65 -2.81 10.71
N THR A 93 2.22 -3.96 10.36
CA THR A 93 3.65 -4.12 10.02
C THR A 93 4.08 -3.35 8.77
N PHE A 94 3.19 -3.24 7.78
CA PHE A 94 3.50 -2.72 6.45
C PHE A 94 2.52 -1.61 6.05
N ALA A 95 1.25 -1.83 6.33
CA ALA A 95 0.18 -0.90 6.07
C ALA A 95 -0.89 -1.04 7.14
N GLY A 96 -1.65 0.02 7.32
CA GLY A 96 -2.87 -0.02 8.10
C GLY A 96 -3.84 1.06 7.66
N SER A 97 -5.07 0.90 8.11
CA SER A 97 -6.18 1.76 7.78
C SER A 97 -6.96 2.11 9.04
N GLY A 98 -7.49 3.33 9.05
CA GLY A 98 -8.51 3.81 9.97
C GLY A 98 -9.66 4.45 9.20
N ALA A 99 -10.61 5.09 9.90
CA ALA A 99 -11.63 5.88 9.20
C ALA A 99 -11.01 7.13 8.61
N GLY A 100 -11.08 7.21 7.28
CA GLY A 100 -10.55 8.32 6.51
C GLY A 100 -9.05 8.32 6.28
N TRP A 101 -8.27 7.33 6.71
CA TRP A 101 -6.85 7.29 6.35
C TRP A 101 -6.31 5.89 6.10
N ILE A 102 -5.26 5.84 5.28
CA ILE A 102 -4.39 4.68 5.07
C ILE A 102 -2.97 5.19 5.21
N TYR A 103 -2.14 4.44 5.91
CA TYR A 103 -0.70 4.65 5.91
C TYR A 103 0.00 3.39 5.45
N VAL A 104 1.19 3.58 4.90
CA VAL A 104 2.04 2.50 4.44
C VAL A 104 3.50 2.85 4.73
N ASP A 105 4.27 1.91 5.26
CA ASP A 105 5.71 2.05 5.44
C ASP A 105 6.39 1.95 4.07
N ALA A 106 6.93 3.08 3.61
CA ALA A 106 7.51 3.24 2.30
C ALA A 106 9.03 3.10 2.36
N PRO A 107 9.64 2.10 1.68
CA PRO A 107 11.07 1.92 1.76
C PRO A 107 11.80 3.03 0.99
N GLY A 108 12.46 3.92 1.72
CA GLY A 108 13.16 5.08 1.17
C GLY A 108 12.25 6.31 1.02
N LEU A 109 12.82 7.40 0.52
CA LEU A 109 12.11 8.67 0.32
C LEU A 109 11.68 8.90 -1.14
N ASP A 110 12.36 8.25 -2.08
CA ASP A 110 12.24 8.50 -3.52
C ASP A 110 11.94 7.22 -4.29
N GLY A 111 11.49 7.37 -5.54
CA GLY A 111 11.32 6.25 -6.46
C GLY A 111 10.06 5.45 -6.21
N HIS A 112 9.01 6.10 -5.69
CA HIS A 112 7.70 5.50 -5.53
C HIS A 112 6.84 5.79 -6.77
N ARG A 113 6.17 4.76 -7.27
CA ARG A 113 5.06 4.89 -8.22
C ARG A 113 3.81 4.40 -7.54
N VAL A 114 2.80 5.26 -7.45
CA VAL A 114 1.53 4.98 -6.81
C VAL A 114 0.45 4.81 -7.87
N ARG A 115 -0.35 3.75 -7.75
CA ARG A 115 -1.55 3.53 -8.54
C ARG A 115 -2.71 3.25 -7.60
N LEU A 116 -3.76 4.05 -7.72
CA LEU A 116 -5.02 3.88 -7.00
C LEU A 116 -6.08 3.40 -7.97
N GLU A 117 -6.89 2.43 -7.56
CA GLU A 117 -7.95 1.86 -8.37
C GLU A 117 -9.24 1.74 -7.56
N LEU A 118 -10.36 2.17 -8.12
CA LEU A 118 -11.69 1.82 -7.60
C LEU A 118 -12.27 0.71 -8.47
N HIS A 119 -12.79 -0.33 -7.84
CA HIS A 119 -13.51 -1.43 -8.45
C HIS A 119 -14.95 -1.51 -7.92
N ASP A 120 -15.88 -2.07 -8.71
CA ASP A 120 -17.26 -2.35 -8.26
C ASP A 120 -17.39 -3.67 -7.47
N GLU A 121 -16.44 -4.58 -7.67
CA GLU A 121 -16.36 -5.89 -7.01
C GLU A 121 -14.90 -6.24 -6.64
N PRO A 122 -14.67 -7.26 -5.79
CA PRO A 122 -13.32 -7.64 -5.40
C PRO A 122 -12.45 -7.97 -6.62
N PRO A 123 -11.32 -7.27 -6.84
CA PRO A 123 -10.45 -7.54 -7.97
C PRO A 123 -9.87 -8.96 -7.83
N PRO A 124 -9.71 -9.70 -8.95
CA PRO A 124 -9.13 -11.04 -8.92
C PRO A 124 -7.83 -11.06 -8.14
N ALA A 125 -7.58 -12.13 -7.40
CA ALA A 125 -6.31 -12.33 -6.68
C ALA A 125 -5.11 -12.61 -7.63
N GLY A 126 -5.30 -12.55 -8.95
CA GLY A 126 -4.41 -13.10 -9.97
C GLY A 126 -3.39 -12.13 -10.59
N GLU A 127 -2.25 -12.72 -10.98
CA GLU A 127 -1.13 -12.23 -11.83
C GLU A 127 -0.11 -11.24 -11.27
N LEU A 128 -0.41 -10.51 -10.20
CA LEU A 128 0.55 -9.54 -9.67
C LEU A 128 1.46 -10.19 -8.62
N GLN A 129 2.72 -10.41 -9.00
CA GLN A 129 3.79 -10.78 -8.08
C GLN A 129 4.15 -9.56 -7.22
N PHE A 130 3.43 -9.42 -6.12
CA PHE A 130 3.74 -8.45 -5.07
C PHE A 130 4.59 -9.11 -4.00
N ASP A 131 5.55 -8.34 -3.47
CA ASP A 131 6.39 -8.77 -2.35
C ASP A 131 5.58 -8.75 -1.05
N GLU A 132 4.71 -7.73 -0.92
CA GLU A 132 3.83 -7.55 0.23
C GLU A 132 2.43 -7.19 -0.25
N ALA A 133 1.41 -7.79 0.37
CA ALA A 133 0.02 -7.48 0.07
C ALA A 133 -0.86 -7.75 1.30
N LEU A 134 -1.70 -6.77 1.62
CA LEU A 134 -2.65 -6.78 2.73
C LEU A 134 -4.02 -6.37 2.20
N GLU A 135 -5.08 -7.07 2.62
CA GLU A 135 -6.44 -6.55 2.50
C GLU A 135 -6.93 -6.12 3.88
N THR A 136 -7.47 -4.91 3.97
CA THR A 136 -7.96 -4.31 5.22
C THR A 136 -9.24 -3.52 4.96
N PRO A 137 -10.18 -3.41 5.93
CA PRO A 137 -11.31 -2.49 5.82
C PRO A 137 -10.86 -1.04 5.70
N TYR A 138 -11.66 -0.23 5.03
CA TYR A 138 -11.48 1.21 4.95
C TYR A 138 -12.86 1.89 4.98
N ARG A 139 -13.00 2.92 5.81
CA ARG A 139 -14.21 3.73 5.89
C ARG A 139 -13.94 5.10 5.29
N SER A 140 -14.74 5.51 4.32
CA SER A 140 -14.70 6.85 3.72
C SER A 140 -15.88 7.67 4.20
N SER A 141 -15.62 8.92 4.59
CA SER A 141 -16.60 9.90 5.02
C SER A 141 -17.06 10.78 3.86
N SER A 142 -16.17 11.14 2.94
CA SER A 142 -16.51 11.98 1.78
C SER A 142 -16.75 11.21 0.49
N GLY A 143 -16.30 9.96 0.42
CA GLY A 143 -16.22 9.25 -0.85
C GLY A 143 -15.06 9.72 -1.73
N THR A 144 -14.05 10.37 -1.16
CA THR A 144 -12.85 10.84 -1.88
C THR A 144 -11.59 10.53 -1.11
N ILE A 145 -10.50 10.29 -1.84
CA ILE A 145 -9.17 10.04 -1.30
C ILE A 145 -8.17 10.97 -1.98
N SER A 146 -7.23 11.48 -1.18
CA SER A 146 -6.07 12.23 -1.64
C SER A 146 -4.79 11.65 -1.05
N LEU A 147 -3.71 11.63 -1.83
CA LEU A 147 -2.36 11.45 -1.34
C LEU A 147 -2.02 12.66 -0.47
N ALA A 148 -1.62 12.38 0.75
CA ALA A 148 -1.28 13.39 1.73
C ALA A 148 0.23 13.43 1.95
N SER A 149 0.71 14.64 2.23
CA SER A 149 2.03 14.86 2.82
C SER A 149 1.86 14.83 4.34
N VAL A 150 2.80 14.18 5.04
CA VAL A 150 2.76 14.08 6.51
C VAL A 150 2.83 15.47 7.15
N THR A 151 3.60 16.37 6.56
CA THR A 151 3.83 17.72 7.10
C THR A 151 2.82 18.76 6.64
N SER A 152 2.26 18.62 5.44
CA SER A 152 1.35 19.61 4.86
C SER A 152 -0.11 19.17 4.78
N GLY A 153 -0.41 17.91 5.09
CA GLY A 153 -1.76 17.36 5.09
C GLY A 153 -2.23 16.92 3.69
N PRO A 154 -3.54 16.73 3.50
CA PRO A 154 -4.10 16.47 2.17
C PRO A 154 -3.88 17.68 1.27
N GLY A 155 -3.48 17.47 0.03
CA GLY A 155 -3.43 18.53 -0.97
C GLY A 155 -4.83 19.07 -1.31
N ASP A 156 -4.88 20.17 -2.08
CA ASP A 156 -6.15 20.76 -2.56
C ASP A 156 -6.84 19.90 -3.66
N GLN A 157 -6.24 18.79 -4.06
CA GLN A 157 -6.68 17.95 -5.16
C GLN A 157 -7.16 16.59 -4.65
N VAL A 158 -8.31 16.15 -5.19
CA VAL A 158 -8.80 14.77 -5.03
C VAL A 158 -8.09 13.87 -6.03
N ASP A 159 -7.43 12.82 -5.56
CA ASP A 159 -6.73 11.87 -6.41
C ASP A 159 -7.64 10.74 -6.88
N LEU A 160 -8.54 10.25 -6.02
CA LEU A 160 -9.51 9.21 -6.36
C LEU A 160 -10.89 9.49 -5.75
N GLU A 161 -11.92 9.51 -6.59
CA GLU A 161 -13.33 9.51 -6.15
C GLU A 161 -13.80 8.06 -5.95
N LEU A 162 -14.15 7.69 -4.73
CA LEU A 162 -14.69 6.37 -4.36
C LEU A 162 -16.21 6.26 -4.55
N GLY A 163 -16.93 7.38 -4.53
CA GLY A 163 -18.39 7.42 -4.64
C GLY A 163 -19.10 7.38 -3.28
N HIS A 164 -20.36 6.94 -3.26
CA HIS A 164 -21.24 7.08 -2.08
C HIS A 164 -21.21 5.90 -1.11
N ALA A 165 -20.43 4.86 -1.39
CA ALA A 165 -20.26 3.79 -0.41
C ALA A 165 -19.46 4.34 0.77
N GLU A 166 -19.87 3.95 1.98
CA GLU A 166 -19.16 4.32 3.20
C GLU A 166 -18.03 3.32 3.50
N TRP A 167 -18.31 2.03 3.29
CA TRP A 167 -17.42 0.93 3.61
C TRP A 167 -16.79 0.33 2.36
N PHE A 168 -15.47 0.24 2.39
CA PHE A 168 -14.66 -0.38 1.36
C PHE A 168 -13.77 -1.44 1.97
N ARG A 169 -13.40 -2.39 1.13
CA ARG A 169 -12.21 -3.19 1.30
C ARG A 169 -11.12 -2.55 0.46
N VAL A 170 -9.91 -2.45 1.02
CA VAL A 170 -8.74 -2.02 0.27
C VAL A 170 -7.69 -3.11 0.26
N ARG A 171 -7.19 -3.45 -0.93
CA ARG A 171 -5.95 -4.22 -1.11
C ARG A 171 -4.80 -3.25 -1.29
N ILE A 172 -3.83 -3.31 -0.39
CA ILE A 172 -2.60 -2.52 -0.42
C ILE A 172 -1.46 -3.46 -0.78
N ALA A 173 -0.77 -3.20 -1.88
CA ALA A 173 0.27 -4.08 -2.39
C ALA A 173 1.52 -3.32 -2.82
N LEU A 174 2.68 -3.92 -2.53
CA LEU A 174 4.01 -3.40 -2.87
C LEU A 174 4.77 -4.40 -3.73
N ARG A 175 5.35 -3.90 -4.81
CA ARG A 175 6.37 -4.61 -5.59
C ARG A 175 7.61 -3.75 -5.70
N ARG A 176 8.77 -4.32 -5.37
CA ARG A 176 10.09 -3.70 -5.49
C ARG A 176 10.72 -4.13 -6.81
N GLU A 177 11.03 -3.16 -7.66
CA GLU A 177 11.72 -3.38 -8.93
C GLU A 177 13.18 -2.94 -8.81
N GLY A 178 14.12 -3.86 -8.98
CA GLY A 178 15.55 -3.53 -8.96
C GLY A 178 15.94 -2.63 -10.15
N LEU A 179 16.58 -1.49 -9.88
CA LEU A 179 17.02 -0.54 -10.92
C LEU A 179 18.39 -0.89 -11.54
N GLY A 180 18.92 -2.06 -11.22
CA GLY A 180 20.26 -2.50 -11.59
C GLY A 180 21.36 -1.77 -10.81
N GLU A 181 22.57 -2.32 -10.84
CA GLU A 181 23.75 -1.65 -10.28
C GLU A 181 24.19 -0.50 -11.19
N ARG A 182 24.20 0.73 -10.68
CA ARG A 182 24.85 1.87 -11.32
C ARG A 182 26.16 2.17 -10.59
N PRO A 183 27.32 2.23 -11.28
CA PRO A 183 28.59 2.56 -10.64
C PRO A 183 28.50 3.91 -9.91
N GLY A 184 28.76 3.92 -8.60
CA GLY A 184 28.72 5.12 -7.76
C GLY A 184 27.37 5.44 -7.11
N PHE A 185 26.35 4.59 -7.29
CA PHE A 185 25.06 4.68 -6.59
C PHE A 185 24.81 3.41 -5.79
N HIS A 186 24.17 3.55 -4.62
CA HIS A 186 23.63 2.40 -3.91
C HIS A 186 22.61 1.67 -4.81
N PRO A 187 22.50 0.33 -4.76
CA PRO A 187 21.48 -0.40 -5.50
C PRO A 187 20.12 0.19 -5.13
N GLY A 188 19.49 0.85 -6.11
CA GLY A 188 18.19 1.47 -5.95
C GLY A 188 17.09 0.48 -6.31
N PHE A 189 15.98 0.56 -5.59
CA PHE A 189 14.74 -0.11 -5.98
C PHE A 189 13.73 0.98 -6.32
N ARG A 190 12.87 0.70 -7.29
CA ARG A 190 11.62 1.45 -7.49
C ARG A 190 10.51 0.71 -6.79
N SER A 191 9.78 1.40 -5.93
CA SER A 191 8.65 0.85 -5.20
C SER A 191 7.37 1.12 -5.99
N HIS A 192 6.67 0.05 -6.38
CA HIS A 192 5.38 0.14 -7.06
C HIS A 192 4.27 -0.19 -6.07
N TRP A 193 3.47 0.82 -5.76
CA TRP A 193 2.30 0.72 -4.90
C TRP A 193 1.05 0.55 -5.73
N LEU A 194 0.26 -0.46 -5.40
CA LEU A 194 -1.09 -0.61 -5.92
C LEU A 194 -2.07 -0.64 -4.76
N LEU A 195 -3.02 0.29 -4.76
CA LEU A 195 -4.13 0.31 -3.82
C LEU A 195 -5.43 0.13 -4.60
N GLN A 196 -6.16 -0.95 -4.31
CA GLN A 196 -7.41 -1.29 -4.98
C GLN A 196 -8.54 -1.25 -3.98
N PHE A 197 -9.56 -0.45 -4.24
CA PHE A 197 -10.73 -0.26 -3.40
C PHE A 197 -11.94 -0.94 -4.04
N TRP A 198 -12.81 -1.56 -3.24
CA TRP A 198 -14.13 -1.99 -3.68
C TRP A 198 -15.11 -1.94 -2.52
N PRO A 199 -16.42 -1.67 -2.76
CA PRO A 199 -17.41 -1.66 -1.70
C PRO A 199 -17.48 -3.00 -0.96
N ASP A 200 -17.48 -2.98 0.38
CA ASP A 200 -17.60 -4.18 1.21
C ASP A 200 -18.27 -3.85 2.55
N THR A 201 -19.48 -4.34 2.75
CA THR A 201 -20.26 -4.11 3.97
C THR A 201 -19.96 -5.13 5.08
N ALA A 202 -19.17 -6.17 4.82
CA ALA A 202 -18.92 -7.23 5.79
C ALA A 202 -17.87 -6.87 6.87
N VAL A 203 -17.14 -5.76 6.70
CA VAL A 203 -16.08 -5.23 7.59
C VAL A 203 -15.23 -6.35 8.21
N ALA A 204 -14.67 -7.21 7.36
CA ALA A 204 -13.85 -8.34 7.82
C ALA A 204 -12.48 -7.85 8.31
N ALA A 205 -11.93 -8.43 9.38
CA ALA A 205 -10.59 -8.08 9.85
C ALA A 205 -9.49 -8.20 8.75
N PRO A 206 -8.36 -7.48 8.90
CA PRO A 206 -7.25 -7.53 7.95
C PRO A 206 -6.73 -8.94 7.66
N VAL A 207 -6.31 -9.20 6.43
CA VAL A 207 -5.73 -10.48 5.98
C VAL A 207 -4.55 -10.25 5.05
N TRP A 208 -3.45 -10.95 5.33
CA TRP A 208 -2.26 -10.91 4.50
C TRP A 208 -2.41 -11.84 3.30
N LEU A 209 -2.02 -11.35 2.12
CA LEU A 209 -2.03 -12.09 0.86
C LEU A 209 -0.62 -12.44 0.38
N ALA A 210 0.37 -11.60 0.71
CA ALA A 210 1.78 -11.84 0.46
C ALA A 210 2.62 -11.13 1.53
N ARG A 211 3.72 -11.75 1.96
CA ARG A 211 4.64 -11.21 2.98
C ARG A 211 6.07 -11.62 2.63
N SER A 212 6.96 -10.65 2.42
CA SER A 212 8.29 -10.92 1.86
C SER A 212 9.34 -11.40 2.86
N GLU A 213 9.19 -11.16 4.16
CA GLU A 213 10.25 -11.47 5.15
C GLU A 213 9.73 -11.92 6.53
N ALA A 214 10.68 -12.33 7.37
CA ALA A 214 10.47 -12.58 8.79
C ALA A 214 10.03 -11.30 9.50
N VAL A 215 8.91 -11.39 10.22
CA VAL A 215 8.36 -10.29 10.99
C VAL A 215 8.87 -10.37 12.44
N SER A 216 9.26 -9.24 13.01
CA SER A 216 9.58 -9.20 14.44
C SER A 216 8.31 -9.38 15.27
N SER A 217 8.42 -9.93 16.49
CA SER A 217 7.26 -10.07 17.38
C SER A 217 6.59 -8.73 17.71
N ALA A 218 7.36 -7.64 17.78
CA ALA A 218 6.83 -6.29 17.99
C ALA A 218 5.97 -5.78 16.82
N LEU A 219 6.36 -6.07 15.58
CA LEU A 219 5.58 -5.72 14.40
C LEU A 219 4.33 -6.61 14.28
N LEU A 220 4.49 -7.91 14.55
CA LEU A 220 3.37 -8.84 14.56
C LEU A 220 2.32 -8.50 15.63
N ALA A 221 2.75 -7.95 16.77
CA ALA A 221 1.85 -7.43 17.79
C ALA A 221 0.92 -6.31 17.25
N GLN A 222 1.42 -5.45 16.36
CA GLN A 222 0.62 -4.41 15.71
C GLN A 222 -0.38 -4.99 14.71
N ASP A 223 -0.02 -6.05 13.97
CA ASP A 223 -0.98 -6.74 13.10
C ASP A 223 -2.09 -7.43 13.89
N LEU A 224 -1.75 -8.03 15.04
CA LEU A 224 -2.73 -8.64 15.95
C LEU A 224 -3.68 -7.58 16.52
N GLU A 225 -3.15 -6.42 16.93
CA GLU A 225 -3.98 -5.28 17.33
C GLU A 225 -4.90 -4.82 16.19
N ALA A 226 -4.39 -4.73 14.96
CA ALA A 226 -5.19 -4.37 13.78
C ALA A 226 -6.35 -5.33 13.52
N ILE A 227 -6.13 -6.64 13.72
CA ILE A 227 -7.22 -7.63 13.66
C ILE A 227 -8.30 -7.31 14.68
N LEU A 228 -7.93 -7.00 15.93
CA LEU A 228 -8.90 -6.76 17.00
C LEU A 228 -9.65 -5.42 16.83
N ARG A 229 -8.98 -4.37 16.33
CA ARG A 229 -9.63 -3.08 16.01
C ARG A 229 -10.76 -3.24 14.99
N TRP A 230 -10.53 -4.08 13.98
CA TRP A 230 -11.50 -4.37 12.93
C TRP A 230 -12.41 -5.58 13.22
N THR A 231 -12.36 -6.14 14.43
CA THR A 231 -13.29 -7.20 14.83
C THR A 231 -14.56 -6.57 15.41
N PRO A 232 -15.75 -6.82 14.84
CA PRO A 232 -16.99 -6.19 15.29
C PRO A 232 -17.34 -6.57 16.73
N GLN A 233 -17.16 -7.86 17.07
CA GLN A 233 -17.51 -8.41 18.39
C GLN A 233 -16.25 -8.82 19.15
N LEU A 234 -16.02 -8.20 20.31
CA LEU A 234 -14.98 -8.59 21.26
C LEU A 234 -15.61 -9.31 22.47
N PRO A 235 -14.93 -10.30 23.07
CA PRO A 235 -13.61 -10.82 22.70
C PRO A 235 -13.63 -11.59 21.36
N LEU A 236 -12.58 -11.43 20.56
CA LEU A 236 -12.36 -12.25 19.38
C LEU A 236 -12.11 -13.69 19.80
N GLN A 237 -12.95 -14.62 19.32
CA GLN A 237 -12.74 -16.05 19.47
C GLN A 237 -12.02 -16.60 18.24
N THR A 238 -10.80 -17.11 18.43
CA THR A 238 -9.95 -17.61 17.33
C THR A 238 -9.01 -18.73 17.80
N SER A 239 -8.25 -19.30 16.87
CA SER A 239 -7.16 -20.25 17.17
C SER A 239 -5.80 -19.70 16.71
N ILE A 240 -4.71 -20.24 17.26
CA ILE A 240 -3.35 -19.93 16.79
C ILE A 240 -3.19 -20.30 15.29
N PRO A 241 -3.63 -21.48 14.81
CA PRO A 241 -3.59 -21.81 13.38
C PRO A 241 -4.34 -20.83 12.48
N ASP A 242 -5.50 -20.32 12.92
CA ASP A 242 -6.29 -19.36 12.13
C ASP A 242 -5.59 -18.01 12.03
N LEU A 243 -4.98 -17.54 13.12
CA LEU A 243 -4.17 -16.32 13.12
C LEU A 243 -2.92 -16.48 12.24
N ALA A 244 -2.22 -17.62 12.35
CA ALA A 244 -1.04 -17.92 11.55
C ALA A 244 -1.36 -17.91 10.05
N LYS A 245 -2.48 -18.54 9.66
CA LYS A 245 -2.99 -18.53 8.29
C LYS A 245 -3.35 -17.11 7.81
N ARG A 246 -4.03 -16.32 8.65
CA ARG A 246 -4.45 -14.95 8.32
C ARG A 246 -3.28 -13.98 8.16
N LEU A 247 -2.22 -14.16 8.94
CA LEU A 247 -1.05 -13.29 8.99
C LEU A 247 0.11 -13.79 8.11
N LEU A 248 -0.04 -14.97 7.49
CA LEU A 248 1.00 -15.66 6.71
C LEU A 248 2.33 -15.81 7.48
N VAL A 249 2.24 -16.28 8.74
CA VAL A 249 3.41 -16.55 9.61
C VAL A 249 3.31 -17.93 10.25
N SER A 250 4.37 -18.36 10.95
CA SER A 250 4.31 -19.61 11.69
C SER A 250 3.47 -19.46 12.97
N GLU A 251 2.94 -20.57 13.49
CA GLU A 251 2.28 -20.56 14.80
C GLU A 251 3.22 -20.15 15.95
N ALA A 252 4.53 -20.36 15.81
CA ALA A 252 5.52 -19.92 16.79
C ALA A 252 5.57 -18.39 16.81
N ASP A 253 5.65 -17.77 15.64
CA ASP A 253 5.63 -16.31 15.51
C ASP A 253 4.35 -15.73 16.11
N VAL A 254 3.18 -16.34 15.86
CA VAL A 254 1.91 -15.88 16.48
C VAL A 254 1.98 -15.87 18.00
N ARG A 255 2.56 -16.91 18.62
CA ARG A 255 2.71 -16.97 20.09
C ARG A 255 3.65 -15.87 20.60
N ASP A 256 4.75 -15.63 19.89
CA ASP A 256 5.70 -14.57 20.22
C ASP A 256 5.08 -13.18 20.04
N GLY A 257 4.30 -12.98 18.97
CA GLY A 257 3.54 -11.76 18.71
C GLY A 257 2.47 -11.48 19.75
N LEU A 258 1.69 -12.50 20.16
CA LEU A 258 0.72 -12.38 21.25
C LEU A 258 1.40 -11.98 22.56
N THR A 259 2.53 -12.62 22.88
CA THR A 259 3.32 -12.30 24.08
C THR A 259 3.80 -10.84 24.04
N ALA A 260 4.32 -10.38 22.90
CA ALA A 260 4.76 -9.00 22.74
C ALA A 260 3.59 -7.99 22.81
N ALA A 261 2.43 -8.35 22.27
CA ALA A 261 1.23 -7.52 22.31
C ALA A 261 0.67 -7.35 23.73
N GLU A 262 0.64 -8.43 24.53
CA GLU A 262 0.26 -8.37 25.94
C GLU A 262 1.24 -7.53 26.76
N GLN A 263 2.55 -7.74 26.58
CA GLN A 263 3.59 -6.98 27.28
C GLN A 263 3.54 -5.48 26.96
N SER A 264 3.11 -5.13 25.75
CA SER A 264 2.96 -3.74 25.29
C SER A 264 1.59 -3.15 25.64
N GLY A 265 0.69 -3.93 26.26
CA GLY A 265 -0.66 -3.49 26.62
C GLY A 265 -1.59 -3.26 25.43
N LEU A 266 -1.27 -3.82 24.25
CA LEU A 266 -2.08 -3.66 23.04
C LEU A 266 -3.32 -4.56 23.06
N LEU A 267 -3.20 -5.73 23.68
CA LEU A 267 -4.29 -6.70 23.82
C LEU A 267 -4.15 -7.51 25.11
N HIS A 268 -5.20 -8.26 25.42
CA HIS A 268 -5.21 -9.24 26.49
C HIS A 268 -5.82 -10.57 26.01
N ASP A 269 -5.15 -11.69 26.28
CA ASP A 269 -5.65 -13.05 26.11
C ASP A 269 -6.26 -13.59 27.41
N GLU A 270 -7.57 -13.86 27.42
CA GLU A 270 -8.27 -14.43 28.58
C GLU A 270 -7.95 -15.93 28.82
N GLY A 271 -7.17 -16.55 27.93
CA GLY A 271 -6.60 -17.88 28.09
C GLY A 271 -7.51 -19.05 27.66
N LYS A 272 -6.85 -20.23 27.59
CA LYS A 272 -7.23 -21.57 27.06
C LYS A 272 -8.19 -21.61 25.85
N GLU A 273 -7.73 -22.31 24.82
CA GLU A 273 -8.39 -22.45 23.52
C GLU A 273 -9.91 -22.71 23.56
N PRO A 274 -10.70 -22.02 22.70
CA PRO A 274 -10.26 -21.01 21.73
C PRO A 274 -9.67 -19.76 22.39
N LEU A 275 -8.68 -19.12 21.74
CA LEU A 275 -8.14 -17.84 22.20
C LEU A 275 -9.28 -16.83 22.33
N ARG A 276 -9.27 -16.04 23.41
CA ARG A 276 -10.27 -15.00 23.67
C ARG A 276 -9.53 -13.68 23.84
N LEU A 277 -9.40 -12.96 22.72
CA LEU A 277 -8.56 -11.77 22.65
C LEU A 277 -9.42 -10.49 22.78
N THR A 278 -8.97 -9.56 23.61
CA THR A 278 -9.58 -8.23 23.80
C THR A 278 -8.56 -7.13 23.55
N LEU A 279 -9.03 -5.93 23.15
CA LEU A 279 -8.17 -4.77 22.97
C LEU A 279 -7.78 -4.15 24.32
N GLY A 280 -6.53 -3.70 24.41
CA GLY A 280 -5.99 -3.03 25.58
C GLY A 280 -5.56 -3.98 26.70
N PRO A 281 -5.12 -3.42 27.85
CA PRO A 281 -4.66 -4.21 28.99
C PRO A 281 -5.81 -4.97 29.66
N ALA A 282 -5.45 -5.98 30.47
CA ALA A 282 -6.41 -6.73 31.27
C ALA A 282 -7.24 -5.81 32.17
N ALA A 283 -8.56 -6.05 32.22
CA ALA A 283 -9.46 -5.26 33.06
C ALA A 283 -9.08 -5.41 34.55
N GLY A 284 -8.42 -4.40 35.11
CA GLY A 284 -8.03 -4.35 36.54
C GLY A 284 -6.53 -4.37 36.83
N SER A 285 -5.66 -4.25 35.83
CA SER A 285 -4.21 -4.01 35.99
C SER A 285 -3.86 -2.55 36.27
#